data_AF-A0A3P7JII8-F1
#
_entry.id   AF-A0A3P7JII8-F1
#
_cell.length_a   1.000
_cell.length_b   1.000
_cell.length_c   1.000
_cell.angle_alpha   90.00
_cell.angle_beta   90.00
_cell.angle_gamma   90.00
#
_symmetry.space_group_name_H-M   'P 1'
#
loop_
_entity.id
_entity.type
_entity.pdbx_description
1 polymer ?
#
loop_
_entity_poly.entity_id
_entity_poly.type
_entity_poly.pdbx_seq_one_letter_code
_entity_poly.pdbx_strand_id
1 'polypeptide(L)'
;MVCTLHFQVFVTADYVAEDPERFERNIYLLRKQAVNNMAKQSVDCYICSLSTTTIVYKGQFNTHQLYLYYDDLRNPEFITHIALVHSRFSTNTLPSWPRAQPNSFFYRMVAHNGEINTLRGNINLMRAREGVMSSSLYEDDLGKLYPVVEEGLTDSGCFDNVCEFLVKAGQRSLPEAAMTMVPEAWEKDEKRILSALLAFSDGRYVGAILDRNGLRPARYYLTADDHLYLSSEVGVNDHDVESIVKKVCEIALLNQYFIRTHHRTRKEKESEISCKARKDMCCTSRLHRL
;
A
#
# COMPACT_ATOMS: atom_id res chain seq x y z
N MET A 1 27.02 -0.47 -12.43
CA MET A 1 25.86 -1.18 -11.87
C MET A 1 26.20 -1.44 -10.41
N VAL A 2 25.52 -0.79 -9.45
CA VAL A 2 25.76 -1.08 -8.02
C VAL A 2 25.01 -2.37 -7.73
N CYS A 3 25.72 -3.48 -7.56
CA CYS A 3 25.09 -4.76 -7.23
C CYS A 3 24.72 -4.73 -5.74
N THR A 4 23.43 -4.81 -5.43
CA THR A 4 22.94 -4.89 -4.05
C THR A 4 22.80 -6.36 -3.69
N LEU A 5 23.26 -6.75 -2.50
CA LEU A 5 23.01 -8.08 -1.97
C LEU A 5 21.59 -8.14 -1.42
N HIS A 6 20.84 -9.16 -1.82
CA HIS A 6 19.49 -9.42 -1.33
C HIS A 6 19.52 -10.61 -0.37
N PHE A 7 18.90 -10.45 0.79
CA PHE A 7 18.78 -11.50 1.80
C PHE A 7 17.33 -11.62 2.25
N GLN A 8 16.89 -12.84 2.48
CA GLN A 8 15.63 -13.12 3.19
C GLN A 8 15.97 -13.53 4.62
N VAL A 9 15.20 -13.01 5.56
CA VAL A 9 15.33 -13.33 6.98
C VAL A 9 14.01 -13.93 7.45
N PHE A 10 14.07 -15.16 7.96
CA PHE A 10 12.93 -15.86 8.53
C PHE A 10 12.88 -15.62 10.03
N VAL A 11 11.75 -15.15 10.53
CA VAL A 11 11.55 -14.81 11.95
C VAL A 11 10.45 -15.71 12.51
N THR A 12 10.71 -16.31 13.65
CA THR A 12 9.75 -17.15 14.38
C THR A 12 9.69 -16.72 15.85
N ALA A 13 8.59 -17.01 16.52
CA ALA A 13 8.50 -16.89 17.98
C ALA A 13 7.65 -18.03 18.56
N ASP A 14 7.98 -18.47 19.77
CA ASP A 14 7.33 -19.62 20.40
C ASP A 14 5.82 -19.41 20.62
N TYR A 15 5.42 -18.15 20.87
CA TYR A 15 4.03 -17.77 21.13
C TYR A 15 3.20 -17.53 19.87
N VAL A 16 3.73 -17.70 18.65
CA VAL A 16 3.01 -17.41 17.40
C VAL A 16 1.72 -18.21 17.27
N ALA A 17 1.74 -19.47 17.70
CA ALA A 17 0.57 -20.34 17.63
C ALA A 17 -0.56 -19.91 18.58
N GLU A 18 -0.21 -19.28 19.72
CA GLU A 18 -1.16 -18.85 20.74
C GLU A 18 -1.68 -17.43 20.47
N ASP A 19 -0.80 -16.52 20.02
CA ASP A 19 -1.11 -15.11 19.80
C ASP A 19 -0.47 -14.58 18.49
N PRO A 20 -1.08 -14.89 17.32
CA PRO A 20 -0.58 -14.44 16.03
C PRO A 20 -0.67 -12.92 15.85
N GLU A 21 -1.66 -12.27 16.49
CA GLU A 21 -1.81 -10.82 16.38
C GLU A 21 -0.69 -10.07 17.11
N ARG A 22 -0.27 -10.56 18.29
CA ARG A 22 0.91 -10.04 18.98
C ARG A 22 2.17 -10.23 18.17
N PHE A 23 2.31 -11.36 17.48
CA PHE A 23 3.44 -11.58 16.60
C PHE A 23 3.49 -10.54 15.48
N GLU A 24 2.37 -10.30 14.80
CA GLU A 24 2.25 -9.26 13.76
C GLU A 24 2.60 -7.85 14.26
N ARG A 25 2.13 -7.48 15.46
CA ARG A 25 2.47 -6.20 16.09
C ARG A 25 3.97 -6.09 16.38
N ASN A 26 4.56 -7.16 16.90
CA ASN A 26 5.98 -7.20 17.22
C ASN A 26 6.85 -7.18 15.96
N ILE A 27 6.42 -7.81 14.87
CA ILE A 27 7.12 -7.75 13.58
C ILE A 27 7.12 -6.32 13.01
N TYR A 28 5.99 -5.62 13.08
CA TYR A 28 5.91 -4.21 12.67
C TYR A 28 6.83 -3.32 13.52
N LEU A 29 6.80 -3.49 14.85
CA LEU A 29 7.67 -2.78 15.79
C LEU A 29 9.15 -3.07 15.53
N LEU A 30 9.51 -4.34 15.36
CA LEU A 30 10.86 -4.81 15.06
C LEU A 30 11.39 -4.14 13.80
N ARG A 31 10.59 -4.12 12.74
CA ARG A 31 10.98 -3.48 11.48
C ARG A 31 11.21 -1.98 11.65
N LYS A 32 10.29 -1.26 12.30
CA LYS A 32 10.43 0.19 12.55
C LYS A 32 11.69 0.49 13.36
N GLN A 33 11.94 -0.28 14.41
CA GLN A 33 13.16 -0.16 15.22
C GLN A 33 14.43 -0.47 14.41
N ALA A 34 14.40 -1.52 13.59
CA ALA A 34 15.53 -1.86 12.73
C ALA A 34 15.84 -0.72 11.75
N VAL A 35 14.83 -0.18 11.04
CA VAL A 35 15.02 0.93 10.09
C VAL A 35 15.57 2.17 10.81
N ASN A 36 15.00 2.54 11.95
CA ASN A 36 15.46 3.69 12.72
C ASN A 36 16.90 3.51 13.23
N ASN A 37 17.28 2.31 13.67
CA ASN A 37 18.63 2.03 14.15
C ASN A 37 19.65 1.97 13.00
N MET A 38 19.27 1.39 11.85
CA MET A 38 20.11 1.39 10.64
C MET A 38 20.40 2.82 10.17
N ALA A 39 19.40 3.70 10.18
CA ALA A 39 19.58 5.11 9.85
C ALA A 39 20.54 5.81 10.82
N LYS A 40 20.40 5.60 12.14
CA LYS A 40 21.31 6.17 13.16
C LYS A 40 22.75 5.67 13.01
N GLN A 41 22.92 4.41 12.62
CA GLN A 41 24.22 3.78 12.42
C GLN A 41 24.80 4.02 11.02
N SER A 42 24.10 4.76 10.16
CA SER A 42 24.49 4.99 8.75
C SER A 42 24.75 3.68 7.97
N VAL A 43 23.97 2.63 8.28
CA VAL A 43 24.02 1.37 7.55
C VAL A 43 23.20 1.50 6.28
N ASP A 44 23.84 1.30 5.13
CA ASP A 44 23.17 1.31 3.82
C ASP A 44 22.41 -0.01 3.60
N CYS A 45 21.22 -0.10 4.18
CA CYS A 45 20.38 -1.28 4.14
C CYS A 45 18.90 -0.91 4.07
N TYR A 46 18.11 -1.81 3.49
CA TYR A 46 16.66 -1.72 3.47
C TYR A 46 15.95 -2.99 3.87
N ILE A 47 14.77 -2.78 4.43
CA ILE A 47 13.77 -3.83 4.58
C ILE A 47 12.60 -3.55 3.63
N CYS A 48 12.56 -4.27 2.49
CA CYS A 48 11.48 -4.22 1.50
C CYS A 48 10.13 -4.56 2.13
N SER A 49 10.06 -5.74 2.75
CA SER A 49 8.90 -6.23 3.46
C SER A 49 9.37 -7.05 4.66
N LEU A 50 8.65 -6.95 5.77
CA LEU A 50 8.73 -7.89 6.88
C LEU A 50 7.31 -8.05 7.38
N SER A 51 6.67 -9.14 6.96
CA SER A 51 5.26 -9.45 7.20
C SER A 51 5.07 -10.96 7.09
N THR A 52 4.04 -11.51 7.73
CA THR A 52 3.66 -12.92 7.54
C THR A 52 2.81 -13.14 6.28
N THR A 53 2.20 -12.08 5.75
CA THR A 53 1.21 -12.18 4.65
C THR A 53 1.68 -11.63 3.32
N THR A 54 2.69 -10.75 3.32
CA THR A 54 3.10 -10.00 2.14
C THR A 54 4.61 -10.02 1.96
N ILE A 55 5.05 -10.37 0.76
CA ILE A 55 6.45 -10.28 0.33
C ILE A 55 6.56 -9.37 -0.89
N VAL A 56 7.59 -8.54 -0.93
CA VAL A 56 7.81 -7.56 -2.01
C VAL A 56 9.10 -7.88 -2.76
N TYR A 57 8.96 -8.27 -4.03
CA TYR A 57 10.07 -8.38 -4.97
C TYR A 57 10.14 -7.12 -5.82
N LYS A 58 11.24 -6.37 -5.71
CA LYS A 58 11.46 -5.14 -6.47
C LYS A 58 12.93 -4.94 -6.83
N GLY A 59 13.17 -4.00 -7.73
CA GLY A 59 14.50 -3.50 -8.04
C GLY A 59 14.50 -2.70 -9.33
N GLN A 60 15.69 -2.31 -9.77
CA GLN A 60 15.88 -1.42 -10.90
C GLN A 60 16.12 -2.22 -12.19
N PHE A 61 15.02 -2.72 -12.76
CA PHE A 61 15.03 -3.50 -13.99
C PHE A 61 13.86 -3.07 -14.89
N ASN A 62 13.96 -3.39 -16.18
CA ASN A 62 12.78 -3.40 -17.04
C ASN A 62 11.81 -4.49 -16.55
N THR A 63 10.51 -4.31 -16.80
CA THR A 63 9.46 -5.21 -16.30
C THR A 63 9.71 -6.69 -16.63
N HIS A 64 10.18 -7.00 -17.85
CA HIS A 64 10.50 -8.38 -18.25
C HIS A 64 11.73 -8.97 -17.55
N GLN A 65 12.65 -8.13 -17.07
CA GLN A 65 13.86 -8.59 -16.38
C GLN A 65 13.60 -9.00 -14.93
N LEU A 66 12.47 -8.59 -14.33
CA LEU A 66 12.09 -8.98 -12.97
C LEU A 66 12.07 -10.51 -12.81
N TYR A 67 11.39 -11.20 -13.72
CA TYR A 67 11.31 -12.66 -13.74
C TYR A 67 12.65 -13.32 -14.03
N LEU A 68 13.54 -12.65 -14.78
CA LEU A 68 14.87 -13.16 -15.07
C LEU A 68 15.84 -13.03 -13.89
N TYR A 69 15.59 -12.07 -13.00
CA TYR A 69 16.44 -11.77 -11.86
C TYR A 69 16.04 -12.57 -10.61
N TYR A 70 14.74 -12.72 -10.35
CA TYR A 70 14.23 -13.49 -9.21
C TYR A 70 13.67 -14.83 -9.67
N ASP A 71 14.45 -15.90 -9.48
CA ASP A 71 14.05 -17.27 -9.83
C ASP A 71 12.82 -17.74 -9.05
N ASP A 72 12.62 -17.23 -7.83
CA ASP A 72 11.45 -17.50 -6.99
C ASP A 72 10.14 -17.21 -7.73
N LEU A 73 10.10 -16.13 -8.53
CA LEU A 73 8.89 -15.73 -9.29
C LEU A 73 8.60 -16.65 -10.48
N ARG A 74 9.55 -17.50 -10.88
CA ARG A 74 9.38 -18.52 -11.92
C ARG A 74 9.05 -19.89 -11.34
N ASN A 75 9.15 -20.06 -10.03
CA ASN A 75 8.84 -21.33 -9.37
C ASN A 75 7.31 -21.55 -9.35
N PRO A 76 6.80 -22.68 -9.88
CA PRO A 76 5.37 -23.01 -9.82
C PRO A 76 4.79 -23.09 -8.40
N GLU A 77 5.62 -23.33 -7.39
CA GLU A 77 5.20 -23.34 -5.98
C GLU A 77 4.96 -21.91 -5.42
N PHE A 78 5.40 -20.87 -6.12
CA PHE A 78 5.21 -19.48 -5.72
C PHE A 78 3.79 -19.00 -6.08
N ILE A 79 2.81 -19.45 -5.31
CA ILE A 79 1.39 -19.15 -5.50
C ILE A 79 0.92 -18.02 -4.58
N THR A 80 -0.01 -17.19 -5.07
CA THR A 80 -0.63 -16.11 -4.30
C THR A 80 -2.08 -15.89 -4.71
N HIS A 81 -2.90 -15.39 -3.78
CA HIS A 81 -4.27 -14.94 -4.05
C HIS A 81 -4.34 -13.50 -4.57
N ILE A 82 -3.34 -12.67 -4.26
CA ILE A 82 -3.26 -11.26 -4.68
C ILE A 82 -1.88 -11.00 -5.24
N ALA A 83 -1.83 -10.35 -6.40
CA ALA A 83 -0.61 -9.78 -6.96
C ALA A 83 -0.83 -8.29 -7.24
N LEU A 84 0.11 -7.47 -6.79
CA LEU A 84 0.16 -6.03 -7.07
C LEU A 84 1.44 -5.76 -7.87
N VAL A 85 1.30 -5.17 -9.05
CA VAL A 85 2.42 -4.90 -9.96
C VAL A 85 2.43 -3.42 -10.32
N HIS A 86 3.62 -2.81 -10.32
CA HIS A 86 3.80 -1.42 -10.73
C HIS A 86 5.14 -1.23 -11.41
N SER A 87 5.10 -0.43 -12.46
CA SER A 87 6.27 0.11 -13.12
C SER A 87 6.31 1.60 -12.87
N ARG A 88 7.45 2.10 -12.35
CA ARG A 88 7.64 3.52 -12.09
C ARG A 88 8.37 4.15 -13.27
N PHE A 89 7.79 5.21 -13.83
CA PHE A 89 8.49 6.10 -14.76
C PHE A 89 9.12 7.25 -13.98
N SER A 90 10.45 7.36 -13.98
CA SER A 90 11.14 8.50 -13.35
C SER A 90 11.41 9.59 -14.38
N THR A 91 11.13 10.84 -14.03
CA THR A 91 11.51 12.02 -14.83
C THR A 91 12.99 12.40 -14.71
N ASN A 92 13.78 11.63 -13.94
CA ASN A 92 15.23 11.84 -13.82
C ASN A 92 15.99 10.99 -14.85
N THR A 93 16.88 11.61 -15.61
CA THR A 93 17.75 10.96 -16.60
C THR A 93 18.99 10.30 -15.98
N LEU A 94 19.32 10.61 -14.72
CA LEU A 94 20.39 9.96 -13.97
C LEU A 94 19.80 8.91 -13.01
N PRO A 95 20.15 7.62 -13.16
CA PRO A 95 19.75 6.58 -12.22
C PRO A 95 20.54 6.78 -10.92
N SER A 96 20.00 7.57 -9.99
CA SER A 96 20.59 7.68 -8.65
C SER A 96 20.10 6.51 -7.81
N TRP A 97 21.00 5.59 -7.50
CA TRP A 97 20.76 4.49 -6.55
C TRP A 97 20.20 4.99 -5.19
N PRO A 98 20.55 6.15 -4.62
CA PRO A 98 19.87 6.66 -3.41
C PRO A 98 18.36 6.93 -3.58
N ARG A 99 17.84 7.00 -4.83
CA ARG A 99 16.42 7.10 -5.18
C ARG A 99 15.87 5.84 -5.90
N ALA A 100 16.68 4.79 -6.05
CA ALA A 100 16.27 3.50 -6.63
C ALA A 100 16.44 2.33 -5.63
N GLN A 101 17.31 2.49 -4.64
CA GLN A 101 17.34 1.84 -3.34
C GLN A 101 16.51 2.69 -2.35
N PRO A 102 16.24 2.18 -1.17
CA PRO A 102 14.89 1.81 -0.76
C PRO A 102 13.94 2.89 -0.25
N ASN A 103 14.47 4.09 -0.02
CA ASN A 103 13.74 5.20 0.57
C ASN A 103 12.86 5.89 -0.49
N SER A 104 13.03 5.49 -1.75
CA SER A 104 12.18 5.89 -2.86
C SER A 104 11.12 4.84 -3.15
N PHE A 105 9.88 5.19 -2.80
CA PHE A 105 8.65 4.59 -3.28
C PHE A 105 8.28 3.18 -2.78
N PHE A 106 6.98 3.09 -2.46
CA PHE A 106 6.03 1.98 -2.29
C PHE A 106 6.51 0.54 -2.19
N TYR A 107 5.81 -0.22 -1.35
CA TYR A 107 5.09 -1.45 -1.72
C TYR A 107 4.64 -2.27 -0.50
N ARG A 108 4.73 -1.75 0.72
CA ARG A 108 4.29 -2.53 1.89
C ARG A 108 2.79 -2.72 1.87
N MET A 109 2.05 -1.62 1.64
CA MET A 109 0.59 -1.65 1.57
C MET A 109 0.02 -0.94 0.36
N VAL A 110 0.73 0.06 -0.19
CA VAL A 110 0.21 0.92 -1.25
C VAL A 110 1.09 0.86 -2.50
N ALA A 111 0.49 1.03 -3.67
CA ALA A 111 1.12 1.42 -4.93
C ALA A 111 0.40 2.65 -5.48
N HIS A 112 1.15 3.66 -5.88
CA HIS A 112 0.59 4.94 -6.32
C HIS A 112 1.16 5.30 -7.68
N ASN A 113 0.27 5.79 -8.52
CA ASN A 113 0.58 6.42 -9.77
C ASN A 113 0.10 7.86 -9.69
N GLY A 114 1.02 8.78 -9.42
CA GLY A 114 0.69 10.18 -9.19
C GLY A 114 1.77 10.96 -8.47
N GLU A 115 1.38 12.16 -8.04
CA GLU A 115 2.21 13.05 -7.23
C GLU A 115 1.39 13.70 -6.12
N ILE A 116 1.93 13.72 -4.90
CA ILE A 116 1.30 14.36 -3.74
C ILE A 116 1.89 15.76 -3.55
N ASN A 117 1.15 16.78 -3.96
CA ASN A 117 1.59 18.18 -3.94
C ASN A 117 1.65 18.80 -2.52
N THR A 118 1.00 18.19 -1.54
CA THR A 118 0.87 18.71 -0.15
C THR A 118 1.84 18.06 0.84
N LEU A 119 2.88 17.37 0.34
CA LEU A 119 3.76 16.50 1.14
C LEU A 119 4.32 17.16 2.41
N ARG A 120 4.96 18.33 2.27
CA ARG A 120 5.63 18.99 3.41
C ARG A 120 4.65 19.32 4.55
N GLY A 121 3.45 19.78 4.21
CA GLY A 121 2.40 20.07 5.18
C GLY A 121 1.93 18.81 5.90
N ASN A 122 1.73 17.72 5.16
CA ASN A 122 1.29 16.44 5.72
C ASN A 122 2.33 15.83 6.66
N ILE A 123 3.63 15.91 6.31
CA ILE A 123 4.73 15.44 7.17
C ILE A 123 4.74 16.21 8.49
N ASN A 124 4.66 17.54 8.41
CA ASN A 124 4.66 18.39 9.60
C ASN A 124 3.44 18.12 10.51
N LEU A 125 2.27 17.91 9.92
CA LEU A 125 1.06 17.53 10.65
C LEU A 125 1.20 16.18 11.36
N MET A 126 1.81 15.19 10.72
CA MET A 126 2.06 13.89 11.36
C MET A 126 3.06 14.03 12.50
N ARG A 127 4.17 14.75 12.31
CA ARG A 127 5.15 15.02 13.37
C ARG A 127 4.52 15.73 14.57
N ALA A 128 3.63 16.71 14.34
CA ALA A 128 2.92 17.38 15.42
C ALA A 128 1.98 16.44 16.19
N ARG A 129 1.40 15.43 15.52
CA ARG A 129 0.52 14.44 16.14
C ARG A 129 1.28 13.42 16.99
N GLU A 130 2.54 13.12 16.69
CA GLU A 130 3.35 12.15 17.44
C GLU A 130 3.41 12.45 18.96
N GLY A 131 3.35 13.74 19.35
CA GLY A 131 3.33 14.15 20.75
C GLY A 131 2.01 13.96 21.49
N VAL A 132 0.90 13.69 20.80
CA VAL A 132 -0.45 13.59 21.39
C VAL A 132 -1.16 12.26 21.11
N MET A 133 -0.58 11.39 20.28
CA MET A 133 -1.12 10.07 19.97
C MET A 133 -0.93 9.07 21.13
N SER A 134 -1.85 8.11 21.23
CA SER A 134 -2.07 7.15 22.31
C SER A 134 -2.76 5.88 21.79
N SER A 135 -2.00 4.79 21.63
CA SER A 135 -2.53 3.53 21.11
C SER A 135 -2.73 2.54 22.25
N SER A 136 -3.89 1.87 22.32
CA SER A 136 -4.11 0.79 23.30
C SER A 136 -3.36 -0.50 22.96
N LEU A 137 -2.80 -0.63 21.75
CA LEU A 137 -2.00 -1.81 21.37
C LEU A 137 -0.53 -1.69 21.74
N TYR A 138 -0.01 -0.47 21.64
CA TYR A 138 1.40 -0.19 21.87
C TYR A 138 1.64 0.52 23.20
N GLU A 139 0.63 1.13 23.82
CA GLU A 139 0.71 1.79 25.13
C GLU A 139 2.02 2.60 25.28
N ASP A 140 2.89 2.21 26.21
CA ASP A 140 4.20 2.84 26.46
C ASP A 140 5.22 2.66 25.31
N ASP A 141 5.06 1.60 24.52
CA ASP A 141 5.91 1.27 23.38
C ASP A 141 5.58 2.08 22.11
N LEU A 142 4.52 2.88 22.11
CA LEU A 142 4.16 3.70 20.94
C LEU A 142 5.30 4.64 20.53
N GLY A 143 6.06 5.18 21.50
CA GLY A 143 7.22 6.03 21.24
C GLY A 143 8.32 5.33 20.42
N LYS A 144 8.39 4.00 20.45
CA LYS A 144 9.33 3.21 19.64
C LYS A 144 8.94 3.18 18.16
N LEU A 145 7.71 3.54 17.79
CA LEU A 145 7.30 3.61 16.38
C LEU A 145 7.70 4.93 15.70
N TYR A 146 8.22 5.90 16.46
CA TYR A 146 8.59 7.22 15.96
C TYR A 146 10.02 7.28 15.40
N PRO A 147 10.27 8.10 14.35
CA PRO A 147 9.27 8.88 13.61
C PRO A 147 8.38 7.98 12.72
N VAL A 148 7.10 8.31 12.63
CA VAL A 148 6.14 7.58 11.78
C VAL A 148 6.59 7.69 10.32
N VAL A 149 6.85 8.93 9.87
CA VAL A 149 7.41 9.22 8.55
C VAL A 149 8.93 9.28 8.65
N GLU A 150 9.58 8.26 8.08
CA GLU A 150 11.04 8.19 7.95
C GLU A 150 11.59 9.32 7.06
N GLU A 151 12.82 9.74 7.34
CA GLU A 151 13.46 10.84 6.62
C GLU A 151 14.01 10.40 5.25
N GLY A 152 14.07 11.33 4.30
CA GLY A 152 14.58 11.05 2.95
C GLY A 152 13.64 10.21 2.09
N LEU A 153 12.42 9.94 2.56
CA LEU A 153 11.41 9.24 1.77
C LEU A 153 10.80 10.14 0.70
N THR A 154 10.42 9.50 -0.40
CA THR A 154 9.55 10.12 -1.41
C THR A 154 8.13 10.31 -0.91
N ASP A 155 7.37 11.21 -1.57
CA ASP A 155 5.96 11.51 -1.28
C ASP A 155 5.11 10.27 -0.99
N SER A 156 5.38 9.29 -1.81
CA SER A 156 4.85 7.97 -1.92
C SER A 156 5.20 7.01 -0.78
N GLY A 157 6.48 6.98 -0.41
CA GLY A 157 6.93 6.25 0.79
C GLY A 157 6.38 6.87 2.08
N CYS A 158 6.26 8.20 2.12
CA CYS A 158 5.63 8.89 3.24
C CYS A 158 4.15 8.49 3.37
N PHE A 159 3.42 8.37 2.26
CA PHE A 159 2.04 7.91 2.27
C PHE A 159 1.93 6.46 2.77
N ASP A 160 2.75 5.54 2.27
CA ASP A 160 2.77 4.13 2.69
C ASP A 160 3.03 3.99 4.20
N ASN A 161 4.00 4.71 4.76
CA ASN A 161 4.30 4.70 6.19
C ASN A 161 3.13 5.16 7.06
N VAL A 162 2.44 6.24 6.65
CA VAL A 162 1.27 6.72 7.40
C VAL A 162 0.10 5.74 7.27
N CYS A 163 -0.12 5.18 6.09
CA CYS A 163 -1.16 4.19 5.85
C CYS A 163 -0.95 2.95 6.74
N GLU A 164 0.27 2.41 6.73
CA GLU A 164 0.65 1.26 7.54
C GLU A 164 0.53 1.55 9.04
N PHE A 165 0.93 2.75 9.49
CA PHE A 165 0.77 3.17 10.88
C PHE A 165 -0.71 3.21 11.29
N LEU A 166 -1.58 3.76 10.45
CA LEU A 166 -3.03 3.82 10.73
C LEU A 166 -3.65 2.42 10.83
N VAL A 167 -3.18 1.46 10.02
CA VAL A 167 -3.68 0.09 10.04
C VAL A 167 -3.11 -0.69 11.22
N LYS A 168 -1.79 -0.72 11.39
CA LYS A 168 -1.11 -1.57 12.39
C LYS A 168 -1.15 -0.98 13.81
N ALA A 169 -1.08 0.34 13.96
CA ALA A 169 -1.09 1.01 15.27
C ALA A 169 -2.41 1.72 15.60
N GLY A 170 -3.12 2.20 14.57
CA GLY A 170 -4.38 2.93 14.72
C GLY A 170 -5.65 2.07 14.74
N GLN A 171 -5.54 0.74 14.64
CA GLN A 171 -6.67 -0.21 14.59
C GLN A 171 -7.72 0.11 13.50
N ARG A 172 -7.33 0.83 12.45
CA ARG A 172 -8.21 1.08 11.32
C ARG A 172 -8.09 -0.07 10.32
N SER A 173 -9.21 -0.46 9.73
CA SER A 173 -9.16 -1.29 8.53
C SER A 173 -8.45 -0.53 7.40
N LEU A 174 -7.83 -1.26 6.45
CA LEU A 174 -7.20 -0.64 5.28
C LEU A 174 -8.15 0.32 4.53
N PRO A 175 -9.45 -0.01 4.32
CA PRO A 175 -10.41 0.94 3.79
C PRO A 175 -10.56 2.24 4.58
N GLU A 176 -10.71 2.14 5.91
CA GLU A 176 -10.85 3.31 6.77
C GLU A 176 -9.60 4.18 6.76
N ALA A 177 -8.41 3.56 6.79
CA ALA A 177 -7.14 4.27 6.69
C ALA A 177 -7.05 5.03 5.36
N ALA A 178 -7.38 4.37 4.26
CA ALA A 178 -7.33 4.96 2.92
C ALA A 178 -8.33 6.13 2.77
N MET A 179 -9.57 5.99 3.26
CA MET A 179 -10.57 7.07 3.29
C MET A 179 -10.13 8.25 4.15
N THR A 180 -9.49 7.98 5.29
CA THR A 180 -8.99 9.04 6.19
C THR A 180 -7.89 9.85 5.52
N MET A 181 -7.01 9.19 4.76
CA MET A 181 -5.87 9.83 4.10
C MET A 181 -6.26 10.53 2.80
N VAL A 182 -7.21 9.97 2.05
CA VAL A 182 -7.71 10.52 0.78
C VAL A 182 -9.24 10.66 0.87
N PRO A 183 -9.73 11.69 1.57
CA PRO A 183 -11.17 11.91 1.70
C PRO A 183 -11.76 12.43 0.37
N GLU A 184 -13.02 12.06 0.16
CA GLU A 184 -13.85 12.53 -0.96
C GLU A 184 -13.97 14.07 -0.98
N ALA A 185 -14.12 14.64 -2.18
CA ALA A 185 -14.32 16.07 -2.33
C ALA A 185 -15.75 16.45 -1.94
N TRP A 186 -15.90 17.35 -0.95
CA TRP A 186 -17.18 17.98 -0.63
C TRP A 186 -17.47 19.11 -1.64
N GLU A 187 -18.73 19.22 -2.07
CA GLU A 187 -19.30 19.83 -3.30
C GLU A 187 -18.80 21.21 -3.82
N LYS A 188 -17.79 21.89 -3.24
CA LYS A 188 -17.40 23.26 -3.65
C LYS A 188 -15.90 23.60 -3.66
N ASP A 189 -14.98 22.65 -3.47
CA ASP A 189 -13.54 22.97 -3.49
C ASP A 189 -12.90 22.71 -4.86
N GLU A 190 -12.71 23.75 -5.67
CA GLU A 190 -12.01 23.73 -6.97
C GLU A 190 -10.48 23.53 -6.87
N LYS A 191 -9.93 23.39 -5.66
CA LYS A 191 -8.48 23.27 -5.46
C LYS A 191 -7.98 21.88 -5.88
N ARG A 192 -7.13 21.87 -6.91
CA ARG A 192 -6.40 20.71 -7.45
C ARG A 192 -5.41 20.15 -6.43
N ILE A 193 -5.86 19.27 -5.54
CA ILE A 193 -5.04 18.82 -4.41
C ILE A 193 -4.30 17.51 -4.70
N LEU A 194 -4.84 16.58 -5.52
CA LEU A 194 -4.23 15.26 -5.79
C LEU A 194 -4.49 14.80 -7.24
N SER A 195 -3.45 14.23 -7.88
CA SER A 195 -3.48 13.52 -9.18
C SER A 195 -2.88 12.11 -8.98
N ALA A 196 -3.66 11.17 -8.47
CA ALA A 196 -3.25 9.91 -7.88
C ALA A 196 -4.21 8.76 -8.26
N LEU A 197 -3.69 7.66 -8.76
CA LEU A 197 -4.32 6.34 -8.62
C LEU A 197 -3.57 5.59 -7.52
N LEU A 198 -4.27 5.20 -6.47
CA LEU A 198 -3.74 4.38 -5.39
C LEU A 198 -4.34 2.99 -5.52
N ALA A 199 -3.51 1.96 -5.52
CA ALA A 199 -3.90 0.59 -5.28
C ALA A 199 -3.29 0.15 -3.95
N PHE A 200 -3.99 -0.64 -3.16
CA PHE A 200 -3.50 -1.04 -1.84
C PHE A 200 -3.96 -2.44 -1.46
N SER A 201 -3.17 -3.09 -0.61
CA SER A 201 -3.51 -4.37 -0.01
C SER A 201 -2.83 -4.58 1.35
N ASP A 202 -3.52 -5.26 2.25
CA ASP A 202 -2.99 -5.77 3.53
C ASP A 202 -2.93 -7.31 3.56
N GLY A 203 -3.08 -7.95 2.40
CA GLY A 203 -3.23 -9.41 2.25
C GLY A 203 -4.66 -9.93 2.47
N ARG A 204 -5.52 -9.13 3.12
CA ARG A 204 -6.94 -9.47 3.36
C ARG A 204 -7.90 -8.67 2.47
N TYR A 205 -7.57 -7.41 2.25
CA TYR A 205 -8.26 -6.50 1.35
C TYR A 205 -7.33 -6.20 0.18
N VAL A 206 -7.90 -6.08 -1.01
CA VAL A 206 -7.28 -5.41 -2.15
C VAL A 206 -8.23 -4.33 -2.63
N GLY A 207 -7.69 -3.17 -2.96
CA GLY A 207 -8.52 -2.08 -3.43
C GLY A 207 -7.78 -1.03 -4.21
N ALA A 208 -8.56 -0.14 -4.80
CA ALA A 208 -8.05 1.02 -5.50
C ALA A 208 -8.91 2.26 -5.24
N ILE A 209 -8.24 3.40 -5.16
CA ILE A 209 -8.83 4.72 -5.00
C ILE A 209 -8.28 5.61 -6.10
N LEU A 210 -9.18 6.27 -6.82
CA LEU A 210 -8.83 7.38 -7.69
C LEU A 210 -8.81 8.69 -6.91
N ASP A 211 -7.96 9.61 -7.36
CA ASP A 211 -7.95 10.97 -6.87
C ASP A 211 -9.27 11.70 -7.13
N ARG A 212 -9.37 12.87 -6.51
CA ARG A 212 -10.55 13.75 -6.51
C ARG A 212 -11.02 14.18 -7.91
N ASN A 213 -10.15 14.10 -8.91
CA ASN A 213 -10.34 14.57 -10.26
C ASN A 213 -10.37 13.44 -11.31
N GLY A 214 -10.16 12.18 -10.92
CA GLY A 214 -10.20 11.05 -11.84
C GLY A 214 -9.12 11.11 -12.92
N LEU A 215 -8.01 11.80 -12.68
CA LEU A 215 -7.04 12.15 -13.73
C LEU A 215 -6.21 10.96 -14.22
N ARG A 216 -6.25 9.83 -13.50
CA ARG A 216 -5.54 8.60 -13.85
C ARG A 216 -6.56 7.52 -14.22
N PRO A 217 -6.46 6.91 -15.41
CA PRO A 217 -7.36 5.84 -15.79
C PRO A 217 -7.15 4.62 -14.89
N ALA A 218 -8.25 4.01 -14.48
CA ALA A 218 -8.26 2.70 -13.85
C ALA A 218 -9.41 1.87 -14.43
N ARG A 219 -9.11 0.64 -14.80
CA ARG A 219 -10.00 -0.27 -15.52
C ARG A 219 -9.96 -1.62 -14.86
N TYR A 220 -11.09 -2.33 -14.86
CA TYR A 220 -11.11 -3.69 -14.36
C TYR A 220 -11.83 -4.69 -15.27
N TYR A 221 -11.35 -5.93 -15.20
CA TYR A 221 -11.92 -7.11 -15.85
C TYR A 221 -12.26 -8.14 -14.78
N LEU A 222 -13.44 -8.73 -14.86
CA LEU A 222 -13.82 -9.91 -14.09
C LEU A 222 -13.97 -11.09 -15.05
N THR A 223 -13.17 -12.13 -14.85
CA THR A 223 -13.23 -13.34 -15.65
C THR A 223 -14.30 -14.31 -15.15
N ALA A 224 -14.62 -15.33 -15.95
CA ALA A 224 -15.56 -16.40 -15.60
C ALA A 224 -15.06 -17.22 -14.40
N ASP A 225 -13.74 -17.37 -14.26
CA ASP A 225 -13.06 -18.07 -13.17
C ASP A 225 -12.87 -17.18 -11.92
N ASP A 226 -13.69 -16.15 -11.75
CA ASP A 226 -13.74 -15.26 -10.58
C ASP A 226 -12.43 -14.51 -10.24
N HIS A 227 -11.56 -14.29 -11.23
CA HIS A 227 -10.37 -13.44 -11.10
C HIS A 227 -10.70 -12.00 -11.48
N LEU A 228 -10.25 -11.06 -10.63
CA LEU A 228 -10.34 -9.63 -10.91
C LEU A 228 -8.95 -9.10 -11.32
N TYR A 229 -8.90 -8.47 -12.49
CA TYR A 229 -7.73 -7.75 -12.96
C TYR A 229 -8.04 -6.26 -12.95
N LEU A 230 -7.25 -5.47 -12.21
CA LEU A 230 -7.30 -4.02 -12.23
C LEU A 230 -6.01 -3.46 -12.81
N SER A 231 -6.13 -2.57 -13.80
CA SER A 231 -4.98 -2.00 -14.49
C SER A 231 -5.23 -0.53 -14.87
N SER A 232 -4.14 0.22 -15.03
CA SER A 232 -4.20 1.59 -15.57
C SER A 232 -4.52 1.62 -17.08
N GLU A 233 -4.33 0.51 -17.80
CA GLU A 233 -4.46 0.44 -19.26
C GLU A 233 -5.32 -0.76 -19.73
N VAL A 234 -5.80 -0.72 -20.99
CA VAL A 234 -6.47 -1.86 -21.64
C VAL A 234 -5.39 -2.74 -22.28
N GLY A 235 -5.56 -4.06 -22.25
CA GLY A 235 -4.66 -4.99 -22.94
C GLY A 235 -3.36 -5.28 -22.21
N VAL A 236 -3.29 -5.04 -20.89
CA VAL A 236 -2.12 -5.41 -20.08
C VAL A 236 -2.00 -6.93 -19.89
N ASN A 237 -3.11 -7.65 -19.98
CA ASN A 237 -3.14 -9.10 -19.90
C ASN A 237 -3.98 -9.64 -21.05
N ASP A 238 -3.46 -10.68 -21.70
CA ASP A 238 -4.13 -11.37 -22.80
C ASP A 238 -5.18 -12.29 -22.19
N HIS A 239 -6.45 -11.90 -22.33
CA HIS A 239 -7.59 -12.68 -21.89
C HIS A 239 -8.40 -13.11 -23.12
N ASP A 240 -8.76 -14.39 -23.19
CA ASP A 240 -9.76 -14.84 -24.15
C ASP A 240 -11.06 -14.06 -23.91
N VAL A 241 -11.57 -13.42 -24.95
CA VAL A 241 -12.71 -12.49 -24.84
C VAL A 241 -13.94 -13.21 -24.26
N GLU A 242 -14.11 -14.49 -24.55
CA GLU A 242 -15.19 -15.34 -24.04
C GLU A 242 -15.10 -15.56 -22.52
N SER A 243 -13.91 -15.47 -21.93
CA SER A 243 -13.72 -15.59 -20.49
C SER A 243 -14.10 -14.33 -19.71
N ILE A 244 -14.27 -13.18 -20.38
CA ILE A 244 -14.54 -11.89 -19.73
C ILE A 244 -16.05 -11.73 -19.53
N VAL A 245 -16.48 -11.75 -18.27
CA VAL A 245 -17.90 -11.59 -17.93
C VAL A 245 -18.26 -10.14 -17.65
N LYS A 246 -17.32 -9.35 -17.14
CA LYS A 246 -17.53 -7.92 -16.92
C LYS A 246 -16.28 -7.13 -17.28
N LYS A 247 -16.50 -6.06 -18.04
CA LYS A 247 -15.49 -5.07 -18.39
C LYS A 247 -15.99 -3.69 -18.00
N VAL A 248 -15.22 -2.99 -17.17
CA VAL A 248 -15.48 -1.59 -16.84
C VAL A 248 -14.30 -0.77 -17.32
N CYS A 249 -14.56 0.05 -18.35
CA CYS A 249 -13.56 0.83 -19.06
C CYS A 249 -13.12 2.10 -18.31
N GLU A 250 -13.86 2.48 -17.28
CA GLU A 250 -13.57 3.65 -16.46
C GLU A 250 -14.15 3.44 -15.07
N ILE A 251 -13.29 3.39 -14.06
CA ILE A 251 -13.73 3.56 -12.69
C ILE A 251 -14.23 4.99 -12.55
N ALA A 252 -15.53 5.17 -12.33
CA ALA A 252 -16.09 6.50 -12.12
C ALA A 252 -15.44 7.18 -10.90
N LEU A 253 -15.22 8.49 -11.03
CA LEU A 253 -14.85 9.43 -9.97
C LEU A 253 -15.49 9.04 -8.63
N LEU A 254 -14.69 9.07 -7.56
CA LEU A 254 -15.13 8.85 -6.17
C LEU A 254 -15.50 7.40 -5.78
N ASN A 255 -15.37 6.41 -6.68
CA ASN A 255 -15.60 5.03 -6.26
C ASN A 255 -14.32 4.41 -5.69
N GLN A 256 -14.37 4.04 -4.41
CA GLN A 256 -13.35 3.24 -3.75
C GLN A 256 -13.79 1.77 -3.79
N TYR A 257 -12.92 0.90 -4.33
CA TYR A 257 -13.24 -0.52 -4.47
C TYR A 257 -12.46 -1.29 -3.43
N PHE A 258 -13.14 -2.11 -2.64
CA PHE A 258 -12.51 -2.99 -1.67
C PHE A 258 -13.03 -4.39 -1.88
N ILE A 259 -12.12 -5.35 -2.03
CA ILE A 259 -12.46 -6.76 -2.13
C ILE A 259 -11.79 -7.47 -0.97
N ARG A 260 -12.61 -8.16 -0.17
CA ARG A 260 -12.15 -9.04 0.90
C ARG A 260 -11.85 -10.43 0.34
N THR A 261 -10.71 -11.01 0.69
CA THR A 261 -10.17 -12.24 0.08
C THR A 261 -10.84 -13.56 0.48
N HIS A 262 -11.66 -13.62 1.53
CA HIS A 262 -12.32 -14.86 1.90
C HIS A 262 -13.36 -15.28 0.85
N HIS A 263 -13.45 -16.60 0.59
CA HIS A 263 -14.40 -17.23 -0.33
C HIS A 263 -15.78 -16.58 -0.27
N ARG A 264 -16.04 -15.72 -1.24
CA ARG A 264 -17.30 -15.00 -1.39
C ARG A 264 -17.84 -15.24 -2.77
N THR A 265 -19.16 -15.30 -2.82
CA THR A 265 -19.88 -15.54 -4.06
C THR A 265 -19.71 -14.35 -5.00
N ARG A 266 -19.72 -14.62 -6.30
CA ARG A 266 -19.59 -13.62 -7.37
C ARG A 266 -20.49 -12.38 -7.19
N LYS A 267 -21.73 -12.57 -6.71
CA LYS A 267 -22.68 -11.48 -6.41
C LYS A 267 -22.22 -10.55 -5.28
N GLU A 268 -21.55 -11.08 -4.26
CA GLU A 268 -21.04 -10.29 -3.13
C GLU A 268 -19.85 -9.42 -3.56
N LYS A 269 -18.95 -9.96 -4.40
CA LYS A 269 -17.85 -9.19 -5.01
C LYS A 269 -18.39 -8.03 -5.85
N GLU A 270 -19.43 -8.26 -6.65
CA GLU A 270 -20.08 -7.20 -7.45
C GLU A 270 -20.74 -6.12 -6.59
N SER A 271 -21.33 -6.49 -5.45
CA SER A 271 -21.95 -5.54 -4.53
C SER A 271 -20.93 -4.67 -3.76
N GLU A 272 -19.77 -5.22 -3.37
CA GLU A 272 -18.69 -4.45 -2.74
C GLU A 272 -17.94 -3.56 -3.74
N ILE A 273 -17.76 -4.04 -4.97
CA ILE A 273 -17.28 -3.20 -6.09
C ILE A 273 -18.26 -2.03 -6.33
N SER A 274 -19.56 -2.23 -6.10
CA SER A 274 -20.58 -1.17 -6.22
C SER A 274 -20.75 -0.31 -4.96
N CYS A 275 -20.07 -0.61 -3.86
CA CYS A 275 -20.33 0.06 -2.59
C CYS A 275 -19.81 1.51 -2.62
N LYS A 276 -20.70 2.46 -2.92
CA LYS A 276 -20.60 3.82 -2.38
C LYS A 276 -20.44 3.66 -0.87
N ALA A 277 -19.33 4.16 -0.32
CA ALA A 277 -19.13 4.23 1.11
C ALA A 277 -20.40 4.80 1.75
N ARG A 278 -21.02 4.06 2.67
CA ARG A 278 -22.22 4.54 3.37
C ARG A 278 -21.91 5.92 3.97
N LYS A 279 -22.77 6.90 3.68
CA LYS A 279 -22.68 8.29 4.19
C LYS A 279 -22.54 8.39 5.72
N ASP A 280 -22.79 7.31 6.46
CA ASP A 280 -22.79 7.27 7.91
C ASP A 280 -21.38 7.25 8.54
N MET A 281 -20.30 7.04 7.77
CA MET A 281 -18.92 7.09 8.29
C MET A 281 -18.33 8.51 8.38
N CYS A 282 -18.98 9.52 7.80
CA CYS A 282 -18.44 10.89 7.73
C CYS A 282 -18.63 11.71 9.02
N CYS A 283 -19.31 11.19 10.04
CA CYS A 283 -19.57 11.89 11.30
C CYS A 283 -18.99 11.15 12.51
N THR A 284 -17.66 11.11 12.66
CA THR A 284 -17.06 11.14 14.00
C THR A 284 -15.71 11.84 13.99
N SER A 285 -15.70 13.00 14.64
CA SER A 285 -14.54 13.75 15.12
C SER A 285 -13.72 12.95 16.15
N ARG A 286 -13.04 11.88 15.71
CA ARG A 286 -12.07 11.12 16.52
C ARG A 286 -10.67 11.17 15.92
N LEU A 287 -10.20 12.38 15.64
CA LEU A 287 -8.77 12.66 15.47
C LEU A 287 -8.03 12.87 16.81
N HIS A 288 -8.75 12.89 17.94
CA HIS A 288 -8.20 13.03 19.29
C HIS A 288 -8.05 11.72 20.08
N ARG A 289 -8.39 10.57 19.47
CA ARG A 289 -8.08 9.25 20.01
C ARG A 289 -7.49 8.40 18.90
N LEU A 290 -6.24 8.71 18.60
CA LEU A 290 -5.24 7.77 18.12
C LEU A 290 -4.20 7.64 19.21
#